data_AF-A0A7S1V345-F1
#
_entry.id   AF-A0A7S1V345-F1
#
_cell.length_a   1.000
_cell.length_b   1.000
_cell.length_c   1.000
_cell.angle_alpha   90.00
_cell.angle_beta   90.00
_cell.angle_gamma   90.00
#
_symmetry.space_group_name_H-M   'P 1'
#
loop_
_entity.id
_entity.type
_entity.pdbx_description
1 polymer ?
#
loop_
_entity_poly.entity_id
_entity_poly.type
_entity_poly.pdbx_seq_one_letter_code
_entity_poly.pdbx_strand_id
1 'polypeptide(L)'
;FEASVIDQRVGEQFQEYVDRVKKTDCQAELRRLLDKGPPIYVSDKHAMPLADEEKDTHISKLWFARDPDKEVPAKLKGAVEGEEREKLWNELKSFIIVEGKEEGDEDEEEGASS
;
A
#
# COMPACT_ATOMS: atom_id res chain seq x y z
N PHE A 1 7.36 -11.91 21.24
CA PHE A 1 8.18 -10.93 20.51
C PHE A 1 7.61 -10.61 19.13
N GLU A 2 6.95 -11.55 18.46
CA GLU A 2 6.44 -11.34 17.09
C GLU A 2 5.15 -10.51 17.04
N ALA A 3 4.19 -10.73 17.96
CA ALA A 3 2.91 -10.04 17.92
C ALA A 3 3.02 -8.51 18.03
N SER A 4 3.90 -8.01 18.91
CA SER A 4 4.11 -6.56 19.07
C SER A 4 4.71 -5.89 17.84
N VAL A 5 5.54 -6.61 17.06
CA VAL A 5 6.13 -6.07 15.82
C VAL A 5 5.06 -5.97 14.74
N ILE A 6 4.18 -6.96 14.63
CA ILE A 6 3.06 -6.92 13.70
C ILE A 6 2.05 -5.85 14.12
N ASP A 7 1.73 -5.74 15.41
CA ASP A 7 0.86 -4.67 15.94
C ASP A 7 1.43 -3.28 15.61
N GLN A 8 2.74 -3.08 15.81
CA GLN A 8 3.44 -1.85 15.42
C GLN A 8 3.32 -1.59 13.92
N ARG A 9 3.58 -2.63 13.10
CA ARG A 9 3.51 -2.49 11.64
C ARG A 9 2.12 -2.15 11.14
N VAL A 10 1.09 -2.76 11.71
CA VAL A 10 -0.32 -2.43 11.41
C VAL A 10 -0.61 -0.96 11.77
N GLY A 11 0.00 -0.46 12.84
CA GLY A 11 -0.15 0.92 13.29
C GLY A 11 0.62 1.96 12.47
N GLU A 12 1.79 1.61 11.94
CA GLU A 12 2.78 2.57 11.43
C GLU A 12 3.02 2.47 9.91
N GLN A 13 2.89 1.30 9.29
CA GLN A 13 3.29 1.07 7.90
C GLN A 13 2.62 2.00 6.89
N PHE A 14 1.34 2.35 7.11
CA PHE A 14 0.63 3.30 6.25
C PHE A 14 1.20 4.71 6.39
N GLN A 15 1.42 5.17 7.62
CA GLN A 15 1.98 6.49 7.87
C GLN A 15 3.43 6.59 7.37
N GLU A 16 4.22 5.54 7.56
CA GLU A 16 5.58 5.44 7.02
C GLU A 16 5.58 5.55 5.49
N TYR A 17 4.63 4.91 4.80
CA TYR A 17 4.48 5.05 3.36
C TYR A 17 4.23 6.52 2.96
N VAL A 18 3.23 7.16 3.58
CA VAL A 18 2.88 8.56 3.29
C VAL A 18 4.05 9.49 3.56
N ASP A 19 4.74 9.29 4.68
CA ASP A 19 5.92 10.07 5.06
C ASP A 19 7.07 9.87 4.08
N ARG A 20 7.33 8.64 3.63
CA ARG A 20 8.38 8.36 2.65
C ARG A 20 8.08 9.01 1.31
N VAL A 21 6.85 8.93 0.82
CA VAL A 21 6.45 9.58 -0.44
C VAL A 21 6.63 11.10 -0.34
N LYS A 22 6.29 11.71 0.80
CA LYS A 22 6.41 13.16 1.00
C LYS A 22 7.83 13.65 1.29
N LYS A 23 8.71 12.81 1.84
CA LYS A 23 10.05 13.20 2.31
C LYS A 23 11.21 12.68 1.44
N THR A 24 10.99 11.64 0.62
CA THR A 24 12.07 11.09 -0.22
C THR A 24 12.46 12.10 -1.29
N ASP A 25 13.77 12.30 -1.44
CA ASP A 25 14.41 13.07 -2.50
C ASP A 25 14.88 12.16 -3.66
N CYS A 26 14.79 10.83 -3.47
CA CYS A 26 15.18 9.86 -4.48
C CYS A 26 14.03 9.58 -5.46
N GLN A 27 14.10 10.13 -6.66
CA GLN A 27 13.08 9.96 -7.69
C GLN A 27 12.81 8.47 -8.03
N ALA A 28 13.83 7.61 -8.00
CA ALA A 28 13.67 6.18 -8.26
C ALA A 28 12.91 5.46 -7.13
N GLU A 29 13.10 5.88 -5.88
CA GLU A 29 12.31 5.37 -4.74
C GLU A 29 10.86 5.87 -4.85
N LEU A 30 10.66 7.16 -5.12
CA LEU A 30 9.34 7.76 -5.29
C LEU A 30 8.52 7.06 -6.38
N ARG A 31 9.11 6.80 -7.55
CA ARG A 31 8.48 6.03 -8.64
C ARG A 31 8.06 4.63 -8.18
N ARG A 32 8.93 3.90 -7.47
CA ARG A 32 8.62 2.55 -6.96
C ARG A 32 7.55 2.56 -5.87
N LEU A 33 7.50 3.60 -5.04
CA LEU A 33 6.46 3.76 -4.03
C LEU A 33 5.11 4.03 -4.69
N LEU A 34 5.08 4.95 -5.67
CA LEU A 34 3.87 5.31 -6.37
C LEU A 34 3.37 4.21 -7.31
N ASP A 35 4.24 3.41 -7.93
CA ASP A 35 3.87 2.22 -8.71
C ASP A 35 3.05 1.22 -7.87
N LYS A 36 3.43 1.04 -6.60
CA LYS A 36 2.71 0.17 -5.65
C LYS A 36 1.45 0.82 -5.07
N GLY A 37 1.42 2.14 -5.03
CA GLY A 37 0.36 2.93 -4.43
C GLY A 37 0.23 2.78 -2.90
N PRO A 38 -0.75 3.47 -2.28
CA PRO A 38 -0.95 3.42 -0.84
C PRO A 38 -1.30 2.00 -0.38
N PRO A 39 -0.58 1.44 0.61
CA PRO A 39 -0.80 0.09 1.10
C PRO A 39 -2.10 0.02 1.93
N ILE A 40 -2.88 -1.03 1.72
CA ILE A 40 -4.13 -1.27 2.47
C ILE A 40 -3.91 -2.28 3.60
N TYR A 41 -3.17 -3.34 3.30
CA TYR A 41 -2.93 -4.47 4.18
C TYR A 41 -1.47 -4.56 4.61
N VAL A 42 -1.23 -5.21 5.73
CA VAL A 42 0.13 -5.49 6.21
C VAL A 42 0.91 -6.28 5.17
N SER A 43 2.15 -5.87 4.92
CA SER A 43 3.06 -6.56 3.99
C SER A 43 4.45 -6.69 4.58
N ASP A 44 5.10 -7.85 4.40
CA ASP A 44 6.49 -8.06 4.76
C ASP A 44 7.33 -8.53 3.57
N LYS A 45 8.46 -7.85 3.35
CA LYS A 45 9.46 -8.27 2.35
C LYS A 45 10.14 -9.60 2.69
N HIS A 46 10.11 -10.00 3.97
CA HIS A 46 10.66 -11.25 4.47
C HIS A 46 9.59 -12.30 4.79
N ALA A 47 8.30 -11.99 4.57
CA ALA A 47 7.27 -13.00 4.71
C ALA A 47 7.44 -14.07 3.62
N MET A 48 6.91 -15.25 3.90
CA MET A 48 6.75 -16.25 2.85
C MET A 48 5.84 -15.69 1.75
N PRO A 49 6.14 -16.01 0.47
CA PRO A 49 5.26 -15.69 -0.64
C PRO A 49 3.85 -16.23 -0.38
N LEU A 50 2.86 -15.59 -1.00
CA LEU A 50 1.50 -16.09 -0.97
C LEU A 50 1.44 -17.43 -1.71
N ALA A 51 0.60 -18.35 -1.22
CA ALA A 51 0.61 -19.73 -1.70
C ALA A 51 0.22 -19.83 -3.18
N ASP A 52 -0.69 -18.97 -3.62
CA ASP A 52 -1.10 -18.82 -5.02
C ASP A 52 -1.08 -17.34 -5.38
N GLU A 53 0.03 -16.82 -5.91
CA GLU A 53 0.19 -15.39 -6.24
C GLU A 53 -0.82 -14.89 -7.30
N GLU A 54 -1.49 -15.79 -8.04
CA GLU A 54 -2.53 -15.42 -9.00
C GLU A 54 -3.89 -15.19 -8.33
N LYS A 55 -4.13 -15.80 -7.16
CA LYS A 55 -5.41 -15.73 -6.43
C LYS A 55 -5.32 -14.95 -5.14
N ASP A 56 -4.22 -15.11 -4.42
CA ASP A 56 -3.93 -14.46 -3.16
C ASP A 56 -3.16 -13.18 -3.45
N THR A 57 -3.78 -12.04 -3.13
CA THR A 57 -3.18 -10.72 -3.36
C THR A 57 -2.63 -10.08 -2.10
N HIS A 58 -3.16 -10.44 -0.93
CA HIS A 58 -2.80 -9.83 0.34
C HIS A 58 -3.17 -10.72 1.54
N ILE A 59 -2.57 -10.40 2.70
CA ILE A 59 -2.97 -10.96 3.98
C ILE A 59 -4.18 -10.17 4.49
N SER A 60 -5.31 -10.84 4.71
CA SER A 60 -6.55 -10.20 5.18
C SER A 60 -6.73 -10.28 6.70
N LYS A 61 -6.23 -11.36 7.32
CA LYS A 61 -6.45 -11.68 8.73
C LYS A 61 -5.19 -12.24 9.39
N LEU A 62 -5.04 -11.97 10.68
CA LEU A 62 -3.90 -12.36 11.49
C LEU A 62 -4.37 -13.13 12.73
N TRP A 63 -3.59 -14.13 13.12
CA TRP A 63 -3.74 -14.85 14.39
C TRP A 63 -2.40 -14.89 15.09
N PHE A 64 -2.41 -14.65 16.39
CA PHE A 64 -1.20 -14.70 17.20
C PHE A 64 -1.20 -15.96 18.06
N ALA A 65 -0.05 -16.64 18.13
CA ALA A 65 0.08 -17.86 18.93
C ALA A 65 -0.27 -17.67 20.42
N ARG A 66 -0.17 -16.44 20.95
CA ARG A 66 -0.60 -16.10 22.32
C ARG A 66 -2.12 -16.20 22.54
N ASP A 67 -2.89 -15.94 21.48
CA ASP A 67 -4.36 -15.87 21.49
C ASP A 67 -4.88 -16.48 20.18
N PRO A 68 -4.80 -17.80 20.02
CA PRO A 68 -5.07 -18.46 18.74
C PRO A 68 -6.53 -18.35 18.29
N ASP A 69 -7.47 -18.09 19.21
CA ASP A 69 -8.89 -17.90 18.90
C ASP A 69 -9.22 -16.45 18.51
N LYS A 70 -8.26 -15.52 18.65
CA LYS A 70 -8.47 -14.10 18.38
C LYS A 70 -8.03 -13.74 16.97
N GLU A 71 -9.01 -13.47 16.12
CA GLU A 71 -8.80 -12.88 14.81
C GLU A 71 -8.47 -11.39 14.94
N VAL A 72 -7.42 -10.95 14.26
CA VAL A 72 -7.01 -9.54 14.16
C VAL A 72 -7.04 -9.11 12.69
N PRO A 73 -7.64 -7.96 12.35
CA PRO A 73 -7.64 -7.48 10.97
C PRO A 73 -6.21 -7.12 10.53
N ALA A 74 -5.84 -7.53 9.31
CA ALA A 74 -4.55 -7.18 8.73
C ALA A 74 -4.52 -5.79 8.07
N LYS A 75 -5.66 -5.12 8.00
CA LYS A 75 -5.81 -3.77 7.42
C LYS A 75 -5.01 -2.76 8.25
N LEU A 76 -4.20 -1.96 7.58
CA LEU A 76 -3.36 -0.94 8.21
C LEU A 76 -4.21 0.17 8.82
N LYS A 77 -3.75 0.71 9.94
CA LYS A 77 -4.39 1.86 10.57
C LYS A 77 -4.27 3.10 9.67
N GLY A 78 -5.41 3.69 9.32
CA GLY A 78 -5.46 4.85 8.42
C GLY A 78 -5.48 4.50 6.93
N ALA A 79 -5.41 3.21 6.57
CA ALA A 79 -5.56 2.80 5.18
C ALA A 79 -6.95 3.16 4.63
N VAL A 80 -6.94 3.87 3.52
CA VAL A 80 -8.10 4.21 2.70
C VAL A 80 -8.29 3.20 1.58
N GLU A 81 -9.52 3.00 1.13
CA GLU A 81 -9.90 2.06 0.06
C GLU A 81 -10.79 2.76 -0.96
N GLY A 82 -10.93 2.17 -2.15
CA GLY A 82 -11.77 2.71 -3.24
C GLY A 82 -11.37 4.13 -3.65
N GLU A 83 -12.37 4.98 -3.87
CA GLU A 83 -12.21 6.36 -4.35
C GLU A 83 -11.27 7.20 -3.45
N GLU A 84 -11.31 6.99 -2.12
CA GLU A 84 -10.43 7.72 -1.20
C GLU A 84 -8.96 7.33 -1.38
N ARG A 85 -8.69 6.07 -1.70
CA ARG A 85 -7.34 5.59 -2.01
C ARG A 85 -6.84 6.20 -3.32
N GLU A 86 -7.68 6.22 -4.34
CA GLU A 86 -7.34 6.80 -5.64
C GLU A 86 -7.08 8.30 -5.53
N LYS A 87 -7.92 9.02 -4.79
CA LYS A 87 -7.74 10.45 -4.52
C LYS A 87 -6.43 10.73 -3.79
N LEU A 88 -6.12 9.98 -2.73
CA LEU A 88 -4.84 10.10 -2.02
C LEU A 88 -3.68 9.77 -2.94
N TRP A 89 -3.79 8.73 -3.75
CA TRP A 89 -2.73 8.32 -4.67
C TRP A 89 -2.47 9.38 -5.73
N ASN A 90 -3.51 9.99 -6.30
CA ASN A 90 -3.41 11.09 -7.27
C ASN A 90 -2.80 12.35 -6.64
N GLU A 91 -3.18 12.67 -5.40
CA GLU A 91 -2.53 13.75 -4.64
C GLU A 91 -1.03 13.45 -4.47
N LEU A 92 -0.68 12.22 -4.09
CA LEU A 92 0.71 11.81 -3.91
C LEU A 92 1.51 11.80 -5.23
N LYS A 93 0.90 11.42 -6.36
CA LYS A 93 1.50 11.49 -7.69
C LYS A 93 1.83 12.93 -8.09
N SER A 94 1.06 13.93 -7.64
CA SER A 94 1.35 15.34 -7.94
C SER A 94 2.72 15.83 -7.41
N PHE A 95 3.27 15.17 -6.38
CA PHE A 95 4.60 15.50 -5.86
C PHE A 95 5.76 15.06 -6.77
N ILE A 96 5.53 14.20 -7.78
CA ILE A 96 6.56 13.82 -8.77
C ILE A 96 6.97 15.02 -9.67
N ILE A 97 6.20 16.10 -9.68
CA ILE A 97 6.36 17.22 -10.62
C ILE A 97 7.42 18.22 -10.13
N VAL A 98 8.69 17.82 -10.07
CA VAL A 98 9.94 18.63 -10.21
C VAL A 98 11.07 17.57 -10.22
N GLU A 99 11.74 17.17 -11.30
CA GLU A 99 12.34 17.90 -12.42
C GLU A 99 12.16 17.11 -13.74
N GLY A 100 11.58 17.76 -14.75
CA GLY A 100 11.76 17.42 -16.17
C GLY A 100 11.03 16.18 -16.72
N LYS A 101 9.82 16.41 -17.28
CA LYS A 101 9.13 15.63 -18.35
C LYS A 101 9.08 14.09 -18.22
N GLU A 102 7.87 13.57 -18.03
CA GLU A 102 7.22 12.74 -19.06
C GLU A 102 5.69 12.80 -18.87
N GLU A 103 4.99 13.09 -19.98
CA GLU A 103 3.53 13.12 -20.12
C GLU A 103 2.96 11.68 -20.18
N GLY A 104 1.71 11.52 -19.74
CA GLY A 104 0.80 10.48 -20.26
C GLY A 104 0.59 9.27 -19.37
N ASP A 105 -0.47 9.32 -18.57
CA ASP A 105 -1.33 8.16 -18.39
C ASP A 105 -2.77 8.70 -18.39
N GLU A 106 -3.25 8.99 -19.60
CA GLU A 106 -4.68 9.15 -19.86
C GLU A 106 -5.26 7.73 -19.75
N ASP A 107 -5.84 7.40 -18.60
CA ASP A 107 -6.66 6.20 -18.46
C ASP A 107 -7.95 6.44 -19.27
N GLU A 108 -7.89 6.05 -20.54
CA GLU A 108 -8.99 5.99 -21.50
C GLU A 108 -9.89 4.80 -21.13
N GLU A 109 -10.83 4.99 -20.19
CA GLU A 109 -11.99 4.09 -20.08
C GLU A 109 -13.03 4.47 -21.16
N GLU A 110 -12.75 4.08 -22.40
CA GLU A 110 -13.77 3.86 -23.44
C GLU A 110 -14.54 2.57 -23.10
N GLY A 111 -15.65 2.73 -22.38
CA GLY A 111 -16.57 1.65 -22.02
C GLY A 111 -18.02 1.96 -22.39
N ALA A 112 -18.29 2.57 -23.55
CA ALA A 112 -19.64 2.73 -24.08
C ALA A 112 -19.88 1.82 -25.31
N SER A 113 -20.91 0.99 -25.17
CA SER A 113 -21.66 0.27 -26.21
C SER A 113 -21.00 -0.91 -26.94
N SER A 114 -21.55 -2.09 -26.68
CA SER A 114 -22.43 -2.71 -27.68
C SER A 114 -23.53 -3.56 -27.07
#